data_AF-A0A661BRN3-F1
#
_entry.id   AF-A0A661BRN3-F1
#
_cell.length_a   1.000
_cell.length_b   1.000
_cell.length_c   1.000
_cell.angle_alpha   90.00
_cell.angle_beta   90.00
_cell.angle_gamma   90.00
#
_symmetry.space_group_name_H-M   'P 1'
#
loop_
_entity.id
_entity.type
_entity.pdbx_description
1 polymer ?
#
loop_
_entity_poly.entity_id
_entity_poly.type
_entity_poly.pdbx_seq_one_letter_code
_entity_poly.pdbx_strand_id
1 'polypeptide(L)'
;MALFLILCVWKIYAPSQTDLEAKKFSFIRIFLTVLMMSGFVGIYVHFGTIVGRSAGVSLLVLLAGFKVLEINHHRDFYVSCFLGYFLVVTNFLFTQTIGTAVYMACTIFVMTLSLVSFNDTQERLSVRASGKITATLLLQSIPVMLVLFLLFPRISGPLWGMPDDAHSGLTGIDDEMSPGSISQLIQSNKVAFRVDF
;
A
#
# COMPACT_ATOMS: atom_id res chain seq x y z
N MET A 1 7.43 -2.64 -1.70
CA MET A 1 7.44 -1.29 -1.11
C MET A 1 8.84 -0.67 -1.02
N ALA A 2 9.88 -1.40 -0.59
CA ALA A 2 11.24 -0.87 -0.53
C ALA A 2 11.76 -0.28 -1.86
N LEU A 3 11.51 -0.95 -3.00
CA LEU A 3 11.85 -0.43 -4.33
C LEU A 3 11.10 0.87 -4.67
N PHE A 4 9.83 0.99 -4.27
CA PHE A 4 9.05 2.21 -4.48
C PHE A 4 9.64 3.39 -3.69
N LEU A 5 10.05 3.17 -2.45
CA LEU A 5 10.72 4.17 -1.62
C LEU A 5 12.05 4.61 -2.24
N ILE A 6 12.86 3.67 -2.72
CA ILE A 6 14.14 3.96 -3.39
C ILE A 6 13.90 4.80 -4.65
N LEU A 7 12.88 4.48 -5.44
CA LEU A 7 12.55 5.22 -6.67
C LEU A 7 12.00 6.62 -6.38
N CYS A 8 11.19 6.79 -5.33
CA CYS A 8 10.73 8.10 -4.88
C CYS A 8 11.89 8.98 -4.41
N VAL A 9 12.82 8.43 -3.62
CA VAL A 9 14.01 9.15 -3.14
C VAL A 9 14.95 9.49 -4.30
N TRP A 10 15.17 8.56 -5.24
CA TRP A 10 16.02 8.78 -6.41
C TRP A 10 15.50 9.93 -7.29
N LYS A 11 14.17 10.00 -7.50
CA LYS A 11 13.57 11.05 -8.32
C LYS A 11 13.62 12.44 -7.67
N ILE A 12 13.63 12.51 -6.34
CA ILE A 12 13.85 13.76 -5.59
C ILE A 12 15.26 14.33 -5.84
N TYR A 13 16.25 13.47 -6.11
CA TYR A 13 17.65 13.85 -6.31
C TYR A 13 18.07 14.08 -7.76
N ALA A 14 17.20 13.78 -8.75
CA ALA A 14 17.52 13.98 -10.16
C ALA A 14 16.85 15.26 -10.69
N PRO A 15 17.52 16.43 -10.60
CA PRO A 15 17.00 17.66 -11.17
C PRO A 15 16.98 17.57 -12.69
N SER A 16 15.84 17.96 -13.25
CA SER A 16 15.56 18.30 -14.64
C SER A 16 16.79 18.50 -15.55
N GLN A 17 17.13 17.49 -16.35
CA GLN A 17 17.87 17.69 -17.60
C GLN A 17 16.91 17.47 -18.77
N THR A 18 16.27 18.55 -19.18
CA THR A 18 15.48 18.67 -20.39
C THR A 18 16.41 18.87 -21.59
N ASP A 19 16.05 18.26 -22.72
CA ASP A 19 16.40 18.67 -24.09
C ASP A 19 17.44 17.89 -24.93
N LEU A 20 18.09 16.81 -24.44
CA LEU A 20 18.94 15.95 -25.30
C LEU A 20 18.46 14.47 -25.43
N GLU A 21 17.41 14.07 -24.72
CA GLU A 21 17.03 12.66 -24.47
C GLU A 21 15.78 12.16 -25.24
N ALA A 22 15.18 12.95 -26.13
CA ALA A 22 13.87 12.63 -26.75
C ALA A 22 13.85 11.33 -27.60
N LYS A 23 14.97 10.91 -28.19
CA LYS A 23 15.05 9.69 -29.02
C LYS A 23 15.36 8.43 -28.21
N LYS A 24 16.13 8.54 -27.13
CA LYS A 24 16.36 7.45 -26.15
C LYS A 24 15.08 7.11 -25.38
N PHE A 25 14.24 8.11 -25.09
CA PHE A 25 12.98 7.95 -24.38
C PHE A 25 11.97 7.05 -25.09
N SER A 26 11.93 7.00 -26.43
CA SER A 26 10.98 6.12 -27.13
C SER A 26 11.33 4.64 -26.97
N PHE A 27 12.63 4.29 -27.08
CA PHE A 27 13.09 2.91 -26.90
C PHE A 27 12.93 2.45 -25.44
N ILE A 28 13.26 3.33 -24.48
CA ILE A 28 13.07 3.04 -23.05
C ILE A 28 11.59 2.81 -22.72
N ARG A 29 10.68 3.59 -23.31
CA ARG A 29 9.24 3.44 -23.09
C ARG A 29 8.71 2.14 -23.67
N ILE A 30 9.11 1.78 -24.90
CA ILE A 30 8.72 0.51 -25.51
C ILE A 30 9.21 -0.66 -24.65
N PHE A 31 10.46 -0.62 -24.20
CA PHE A 31 11.02 -1.63 -23.31
C PHE A 31 10.24 -1.74 -21.99
N LEU A 32 9.91 -0.62 -21.35
CA LEU A 32 9.11 -0.58 -20.12
C LEU A 32 7.71 -1.16 -20.35
N THR A 33 7.05 -0.83 -21.47
CA THR A 33 5.73 -1.39 -21.80
C THR A 33 5.80 -2.90 -21.99
N VAL A 34 6.83 -3.41 -22.68
CA VAL A 34 7.04 -4.86 -22.85
C VAL A 34 7.26 -5.54 -21.49
N LEU A 35 8.05 -4.94 -20.60
CA LEU A 35 8.27 -5.44 -19.25
C LEU A 35 7.00 -5.40 -18.39
N MET A 36 6.15 -4.38 -18.57
CA MET A 36 4.86 -4.28 -17.88
C MET A 36 3.92 -5.40 -18.34
N MET A 37 3.84 -5.64 -19.65
CA MET A 37 3.02 -6.71 -20.22
C MET A 37 3.51 -8.08 -19.79
N SER A 38 4.83 -8.31 -19.73
CA SER A 38 5.38 -9.58 -19.27
C SER A 38 5.07 -9.84 -17.79
N GLY A 39 5.17 -8.81 -16.94
CA GLY A 39 4.79 -8.94 -15.53
C GLY A 39 3.28 -9.14 -15.33
N PHE A 40 2.43 -8.54 -16.17
CA PHE A 40 0.99 -8.82 -16.18
C PHE A 40 0.69 -10.29 -16.48
N VAL A 41 1.35 -10.85 -17.51
CA VAL A 41 1.25 -12.28 -17.86
C VAL A 41 1.77 -13.15 -16.70
N GLY A 42 2.88 -12.77 -16.07
CA GLY A 42 3.42 -13.49 -14.92
C GLY A 42 2.45 -13.57 -13.74
N ILE A 43 1.76 -12.47 -13.43
CA ILE A 43 0.72 -12.45 -12.38
C ILE A 43 -0.46 -13.34 -12.78
N TYR A 44 -0.91 -13.26 -14.04
CA TYR A 44 -2.00 -14.10 -14.54
C TYR A 44 -1.68 -15.59 -14.45
N VAL A 45 -0.48 -16.00 -14.84
CA VAL A 45 -0.03 -17.40 -14.76
C VAL A 45 0.09 -17.88 -13.31
N HIS A 46 0.56 -17.03 -12.40
CA HIS A 46 0.75 -17.40 -11.00
C HIS A 46 -0.58 -17.54 -10.23
N PHE A 47 -1.52 -16.62 -10.44
CA PHE A 47 -2.77 -16.59 -9.68
C PHE A 47 -3.96 -17.22 -10.41
N GLY A 48 -3.89 -17.42 -11.73
CA GLY A 48 -4.99 -17.92 -12.55
C GLY A 48 -6.18 -16.96 -12.68
N THR A 49 -6.18 -15.86 -11.94
CA THR A 49 -7.18 -14.80 -11.94
C THR A 49 -6.51 -13.43 -11.77
N ILE A 50 -7.17 -12.39 -12.28
CA ILE A 50 -6.80 -10.99 -12.07
C ILE A 50 -7.66 -10.39 -10.94
N VAL A 51 -8.80 -11.02 -10.66
CA VAL A 51 -9.77 -10.58 -9.65
C VAL A 51 -9.51 -11.35 -8.38
N GLY A 52 -9.11 -10.63 -7.33
CA GLY A 52 -8.80 -11.20 -6.03
C GLY A 52 -7.84 -10.30 -5.26
N ARG A 53 -7.82 -10.44 -3.94
CA ARG A 53 -7.01 -9.58 -3.07
C ARG A 53 -5.51 -9.69 -3.38
N SER A 54 -4.99 -10.90 -3.51
CA SER A 54 -3.56 -11.15 -3.77
C SER A 54 -3.14 -10.74 -5.20
N ALA A 55 -3.91 -11.14 -6.20
CA ALA A 55 -3.67 -10.78 -7.60
C ALA A 55 -3.79 -9.27 -7.84
N GLY A 56 -4.85 -8.63 -7.32
CA GLY A 56 -5.08 -7.20 -7.46
C GLY A 56 -3.98 -6.36 -6.80
N VAL A 57 -3.52 -6.73 -5.60
CA VAL A 57 -2.42 -6.02 -4.93
C VAL A 57 -1.10 -6.21 -5.67
N SER A 58 -0.83 -7.40 -6.20
CA SER A 58 0.36 -7.65 -7.03
C SER A 58 0.35 -6.78 -8.29
N LEU A 59 -0.81 -6.67 -8.95
CA LEU A 59 -0.99 -5.82 -10.11
C LEU A 59 -0.82 -4.34 -9.76
N LEU A 60 -1.38 -3.89 -8.64
CA LEU A 60 -1.22 -2.51 -8.17
C LEU A 60 0.24 -2.18 -7.88
N VAL A 61 0.99 -3.09 -7.24
CA VAL A 61 2.43 -2.90 -6.99
C VAL A 61 3.20 -2.80 -8.29
N LEU A 62 2.89 -3.67 -9.27
CA LEU A 62 3.50 -3.63 -10.59
C LEU A 62 3.22 -2.31 -11.29
N LEU A 63 1.95 -1.94 -11.44
CA LEU A 63 1.53 -0.70 -12.08
C LEU A 63 2.10 0.54 -11.37
N ALA A 64 2.15 0.53 -10.04
CA ALA A 64 2.75 1.63 -9.28
C ALA A 64 4.26 1.76 -9.53
N GLY A 65 4.98 0.64 -9.58
CA GLY A 65 6.40 0.63 -9.91
C GLY A 65 6.65 1.25 -11.28
N PHE A 66 5.89 0.84 -12.30
CA PHE A 66 5.99 1.42 -13.64
C PHE A 66 5.54 2.90 -13.68
N LYS A 67 4.48 3.27 -12.96
CA LYS A 67 3.97 4.64 -12.94
C LYS A 67 5.01 5.62 -12.42
N VAL A 68 5.82 5.24 -11.42
CA VAL A 68 6.91 6.07 -10.89
C VAL A 68 8.01 6.32 -11.94
N LEU A 69 8.33 5.31 -12.74
CA LEU A 69 9.31 5.40 -13.83
C LEU A 69 8.83 6.33 -14.96
N GLU A 70 7.53 6.48 -15.14
CA GLU A 70 6.93 7.29 -16.20
C GLU A 70 6.49 8.70 -15.76
N ILE A 71 6.84 9.16 -14.55
CA ILE A 71 6.45 10.50 -14.10
C ILE A 71 7.14 11.55 -14.96
N ASN A 72 6.37 12.21 -15.82
CA ASN A 72 6.82 13.29 -16.70
C ASN A 72 6.14 14.63 -16.38
N HIS A 73 4.92 14.61 -15.84
CA HIS A 73 4.17 15.82 -15.50
C HIS A 73 3.95 15.94 -13.99
N HIS A 74 3.68 17.16 -13.52
CA HIS A 74 3.31 17.41 -12.12
C HIS A 74 2.12 16.55 -11.67
N ARG A 75 1.13 16.34 -12.56
CA ARG A 75 0.00 15.44 -12.31
C ARG A 75 0.44 14.00 -12.03
N ASP A 76 1.44 13.50 -12.75
CA ASP A 76 1.90 12.12 -12.60
C ASP A 76 2.57 11.89 -11.24
N PHE A 77 3.20 12.93 -10.67
CA PHE A 77 3.77 12.89 -9.32
C PHE A 77 2.67 12.70 -8.25
N TYR A 78 1.60 13.49 -8.30
CA TYR A 78 0.47 13.35 -7.37
C TYR A 78 -0.20 11.99 -7.48
N VAL A 79 -0.44 11.51 -8.72
CA VAL A 79 -1.03 10.19 -8.96
C VAL A 79 -0.15 9.09 -8.37
N SER A 80 1.16 9.17 -8.55
CA SER A 80 2.11 8.20 -7.98
C SER A 80 2.08 8.20 -6.45
N CYS A 81 1.99 9.38 -5.83
CA CYS A 81 1.89 9.49 -4.38
C CYS A 81 0.58 8.91 -3.84
N PHE A 82 -0.56 9.19 -4.48
CA PHE A 82 -1.84 8.59 -4.10
C PHE A 82 -1.86 7.07 -4.27
N LEU A 83 -1.24 6.57 -5.34
CA LEU A 83 -1.08 5.13 -5.54
C LEU A 83 -0.17 4.52 -4.46
N GLY A 84 0.86 5.24 -4.03
CA GLY A 84 1.70 4.90 -2.88
C GLY A 84 0.90 4.78 -1.59
N TYR A 85 0.06 5.77 -1.26
CA TYR A 85 -0.84 5.70 -0.10
C TYR A 85 -1.83 4.54 -0.20
N PHE A 86 -2.33 4.24 -1.40
CA PHE A 86 -3.20 3.10 -1.59
C PHE A 86 -2.46 1.77 -1.31
N LEU A 87 -1.22 1.62 -1.78
CA LEU A 87 -0.38 0.47 -1.45
C LEU A 87 -0.09 0.34 0.05
N VAL A 88 0.01 1.47 0.76
CA VAL A 88 0.12 1.45 2.22
C VAL A 88 -1.12 0.79 2.84
N VAL A 89 -2.31 1.21 2.42
CA VAL A 89 -3.58 0.63 2.91
C VAL A 89 -3.68 -0.86 2.55
N THR A 90 -3.33 -1.25 1.33
CA THR A 90 -3.48 -2.66 0.92
C THR A 90 -2.55 -3.61 1.66
N ASN A 91 -1.37 -3.16 2.08
CA ASN A 91 -0.46 -3.99 2.85
C ASN A 91 -1.00 -4.30 4.27
N PHE A 92 -1.75 -3.38 4.89
CA PHE A 92 -2.45 -3.63 6.16
C PHE A 92 -3.56 -4.68 6.04
N LEU A 93 -4.00 -5.02 4.83
CA LEU A 93 -4.87 -6.18 4.64
C LEU A 93 -4.14 -7.48 4.97
N PHE A 94 -2.83 -7.58 4.68
CA PHE A 94 -2.01 -8.79 4.85
C PHE A 94 -1.43 -8.93 6.24
N THR A 95 -0.77 -7.87 6.75
CA THR A 95 -0.01 -7.98 7.99
C THR A 95 -0.29 -6.79 8.89
N GLN A 96 -0.87 -7.07 10.06
CA GLN A 96 -1.25 -6.09 11.07
C GLN A 96 -0.34 -6.17 12.31
N THR A 97 0.96 -6.37 12.10
CA THR A 97 1.92 -6.39 13.22
C THR A 97 2.37 -4.98 13.58
N ILE A 98 2.87 -4.81 14.80
CA ILE A 98 3.41 -3.52 15.25
C ILE A 98 4.59 -3.08 14.37
N GLY A 99 5.43 -4.04 13.96
CA GLY A 99 6.56 -3.77 13.06
C GLY A 99 6.15 -3.24 11.69
N THR A 100 5.10 -3.82 11.09
CA THR A 100 4.56 -3.27 9.83
C THR A 100 3.96 -1.88 10.05
N ALA A 101 3.22 -1.66 11.13
CA ALA A 101 2.67 -0.34 11.43
C ALA A 101 3.74 0.76 11.49
N VAL A 102 4.87 0.51 12.16
CA VAL A 102 6.00 1.46 12.21
C VAL A 102 6.61 1.69 10.83
N TYR A 103 6.88 0.62 10.07
CA TYR A 103 7.41 0.73 8.70
C TYR A 103 6.50 1.56 7.78
N MET A 104 5.20 1.39 7.94
CA MET A 104 4.18 2.09 7.14
C MET A 104 4.05 3.55 7.55
N ALA A 105 4.13 3.85 8.85
CA ALA A 105 4.19 5.22 9.33
C ALA A 105 5.41 5.97 8.76
N CYS A 106 6.59 5.34 8.75
CA CYS A 106 7.78 5.91 8.11
C CYS A 106 7.57 6.13 6.60
N THR A 107 6.93 5.18 5.92
CA THR A 107 6.62 5.30 4.49
C THR A 107 5.70 6.48 4.19
N ILE A 108 4.60 6.63 4.96
CA ILE A 108 3.68 7.75 4.86
C ILE A 108 4.42 9.08 5.13
N PHE A 109 5.30 9.11 6.13
CA PHE A 109 6.11 10.30 6.43
C PHE A 109 6.97 10.72 5.24
N VAL A 110 7.70 9.78 4.63
CA VAL A 110 8.54 10.06 3.45
C VAL A 110 7.70 10.51 2.25
N MET A 111 6.56 9.87 1.98
CA MET A 111 5.66 10.28 0.89
C MET A 111 5.09 11.68 1.12
N THR A 112 4.66 11.98 2.34
CA THR A 112 4.11 13.30 2.70
C THR A 112 5.20 14.38 2.61
N LEU A 113 6.40 14.08 3.09
CA LEU A 113 7.56 14.97 2.97
C LEU A 113 7.89 15.25 1.49
N SER A 114 7.85 14.22 0.66
CA SER A 114 8.05 14.36 -0.80
C SER A 114 6.99 15.27 -1.41
N LEU A 115 5.73 15.17 -0.96
CA LEU A 115 4.63 16.01 -1.40
C LEU A 115 4.81 17.47 -0.96
N VAL A 116 5.21 17.70 0.30
CA VAL A 116 5.49 19.03 0.84
C VAL A 116 6.64 19.69 0.08
N SER A 117 7.75 18.97 -0.10
CA SER A 117 8.90 19.47 -0.86
C SER A 117 8.55 19.74 -2.33
N PHE A 118 7.75 18.90 -2.96
CA PHE A 118 7.31 19.10 -4.35
C PHE A 118 6.40 20.33 -4.52
N ASN A 119 5.64 20.68 -3.47
CA ASN A 119 4.79 21.87 -3.47
C ASN A 119 5.55 23.15 -3.10
N ASP A 120 6.79 23.06 -2.62
CA ASP A 120 7.64 24.22 -2.38
C ASP A 120 8.28 24.72 -3.69
N THR A 121 7.47 25.38 -4.53
CA THR A 121 7.90 25.86 -5.85
C THR A 121 9.03 26.89 -5.79
N GLN A 122 9.29 27.50 -4.63
CA GLN A 122 10.30 28.55 -4.47
C GLN A 122 11.52 28.10 -3.67
N GLU A 123 11.63 26.81 -3.33
CA GLU A 123 12.72 26.23 -2.51
C GLU A 123 13.03 27.04 -1.25
N ARG A 124 12.01 27.63 -0.63
CA ARG A 124 12.18 28.52 0.53
C ARG A 124 12.29 27.73 1.83
N LEU A 125 11.81 26.49 1.85
CA LEU A 125 11.77 25.67 3.03
C LEU A 125 13.08 24.90 3.19
N SER A 126 13.73 25.12 4.35
CA SER A 126 14.77 24.20 4.81
C SER A 126 14.20 22.79 5.00
N VAL A 127 15.02 21.75 4.79
CA VAL A 127 14.65 20.34 5.05
C VAL A 127 14.01 20.15 6.44
N ARG A 128 14.50 20.88 7.46
CA ARG A 128 13.92 20.84 8.81
C ARG A 128 12.51 21.44 8.86
N ALA A 129 12.25 22.51 8.11
CA ALA A 129 10.94 23.14 8.04
C ALA A 129 9.92 22.23 7.33
N SER A 130 10.29 21.62 6.19
CA SER A 130 9.46 20.64 5.48
C SER A 130 9.14 19.42 6.34
N GLY A 131 10.12 18.94 7.10
CA GLY A 131 9.91 17.87 8.10
C GLY A 131 8.93 18.27 9.20
N LYS A 132 9.02 19.49 9.73
CA LYS A 132 8.09 20.00 10.75
C LYS A 132 6.66 20.13 10.22
N ILE A 133 6.49 20.64 8.99
CA ILE A 133 5.19 20.74 8.34
C ILE A 133 4.59 19.34 8.16
N THR A 134 5.39 18.41 7.65
CA THR A 134 4.99 17.00 7.46
C THR A 134 4.54 16.36 8.77
N ALA A 135 5.32 16.50 9.83
CA ALA A 135 4.97 15.98 11.15
C ALA A 135 3.68 16.61 11.71
N THR A 136 3.49 17.92 11.49
CA THR A 136 2.29 18.63 11.95
C THR A 136 1.04 18.13 11.23
N LEU A 137 1.10 17.93 9.91
CA LEU A 137 -0.02 17.39 9.12
C LEU A 137 -0.40 15.97 9.56
N LEU A 138 0.61 15.12 9.82
CA LEU A 138 0.36 13.77 10.31
C LEU A 138 -0.23 13.76 11.72
N LEU A 139 0.25 14.64 12.61
CA LEU A 139 -0.29 14.77 13.95
C LEU A 139 -1.75 15.26 13.94
N GLN A 140 -2.09 16.20 13.06
CA GLN A 140 -3.46 16.67 12.84
C GLN A 140 -4.37 15.60 12.23
N SER A 141 -3.80 14.60 11.55
CA SER A 141 -4.57 13.47 11.01
C SER A 141 -5.01 12.49 12.10
N ILE A 142 -4.31 12.42 13.24
CA ILE A 142 -4.66 11.54 14.38
C ILE A 142 -6.06 11.84 14.96
N PRO A 143 -6.43 13.09 15.30
CA PRO A 143 -7.78 13.36 15.81
C PRO A 143 -8.87 13.02 14.79
N VAL A 144 -8.63 13.27 13.50
CA VAL A 144 -9.56 12.87 12.43
C VAL A 144 -9.70 11.35 12.38
N MET A 145 -8.59 10.61 12.46
CA MET A 145 -8.57 9.16 12.55
C MET A 145 -9.38 8.66 13.76
N LEU A 146 -9.22 9.27 14.94
CA LEU A 146 -9.96 8.88 16.15
C LEU A 146 -11.46 9.12 15.99
N VAL A 147 -11.86 10.26 15.42
CA VAL A 147 -13.27 10.56 15.13
C VAL A 147 -13.85 9.51 14.17
N LEU A 148 -13.16 9.22 13.06
CA LEU A 148 -13.58 8.19 12.12
C LEU A 148 -13.62 6.80 12.79
N PHE A 149 -12.64 6.46 13.61
CA PHE A 149 -12.58 5.18 14.31
C PHE A 149 -13.74 4.95 15.29
N LEU A 150 -14.21 6.02 15.96
CA LEU A 150 -15.34 5.96 16.88
C LEU A 150 -16.69 5.96 16.15
N LEU A 151 -16.80 6.71 15.04
CA LEU A 151 -18.05 6.85 14.30
C LEU A 151 -18.31 5.72 13.29
N PHE A 152 -17.26 5.09 12.77
CA PHE A 152 -17.43 4.03 11.76
C PHE A 152 -17.71 2.67 12.42
N PRO A 153 -18.80 1.99 12.04
CA PRO A 153 -19.09 0.65 12.56
C PRO A 153 -18.00 -0.33 12.08
N ARG A 154 -17.49 -1.15 13.00
CA ARG A 154 -16.52 -2.20 12.66
C ARG A 154 -17.23 -3.34 11.94
N ILE A 155 -17.28 -3.27 10.61
CA ILE A 155 -17.84 -4.33 9.77
C ILE A 155 -16.96 -5.58 9.93
N SER A 156 -17.57 -6.68 10.38
CA SER A 156 -16.89 -7.96 10.59
C SER A 156 -16.80 -8.71 9.26
N GLY A 157 -15.75 -8.43 8.49
CA GLY A 157 -15.42 -9.20 7.29
C GLY A 157 -14.95 -8.32 6.12
N PRO A 158 -14.21 -8.90 5.16
CA PRO A 158 -13.82 -8.18 3.95
C PRO A 158 -15.05 -7.87 3.10
N LEU A 159 -15.26 -6.60 2.74
CA LEU A 159 -16.34 -6.18 1.82
C LEU A 159 -16.21 -6.75 0.40
N TRP A 160 -15.06 -7.36 0.08
CA TRP A 160 -14.66 -7.83 -1.24
C TRP A 160 -14.08 -9.25 -1.21
N GLY A 161 -14.35 -10.01 -0.14
CA GLY A 161 -13.85 -11.37 0.01
C GLY A 161 -14.52 -12.30 -1.00
N MET A 162 -13.73 -13.12 -1.68
CA MET A 162 -14.25 -14.29 -2.38
C MET A 162 -14.72 -15.33 -1.34
N PRO A 163 -15.65 -16.25 -1.66
CA PRO A 163 -16.22 -17.18 -0.68
C PRO A 163 -15.16 -17.94 0.16
N ASP A 164 -13.99 -18.21 -0.40
CA ASP A 164 -12.88 -18.89 0.30
C ASP A 164 -12.22 -18.01 1.37
N ASP A 165 -12.17 -16.67 1.21
CA ASP A 165 -11.60 -15.74 2.20
C ASP A 165 -12.55 -15.54 3.41
N ALA A 166 -13.85 -15.80 3.22
CA ALA A 166 -14.88 -15.64 4.25
C ALA A 166 -14.78 -16.70 5.38
N HIS A 167 -14.10 -17.81 5.13
CA HIS A 167 -13.95 -18.92 6.09
C HIS A 167 -12.74 -18.77 7.02
N SER A 168 -11.82 -17.81 6.77
CA SER A 168 -10.60 -17.60 7.59
C SER A 168 -10.86 -17.06 9.01
N GLY A 169 -12.11 -16.82 9.38
CA GLY A 169 -12.54 -16.34 10.71
C GLY A 169 -13.54 -17.25 11.44
N LEU A 170 -13.77 -18.46 10.94
CA LEU A 170 -14.51 -19.50 11.65
C LEU A 170 -13.51 -20.32 12.44
N THR A 171 -13.34 -19.98 13.72
CA THR A 171 -12.65 -20.83 14.69
C THR A 171 -13.50 -22.08 14.95
N GLY A 172 -13.40 -23.04 14.05
CA GLY A 172 -13.81 -24.43 14.25
C GLY A 172 -12.60 -25.26 14.72
N ILE A 173 -12.85 -26.41 15.34
CA ILE A 173 -11.78 -27.39 15.56
C ILE A 173 -11.43 -27.97 14.18
N ASP A 174 -10.21 -27.74 13.71
CA ASP A 174 -9.64 -28.44 12.56
C ASP A 174 -9.37 -29.92 12.91
N ASP A 175 -9.52 -30.82 11.94
CA ASP A 175 -9.27 -32.27 12.11
C ASP A 175 -7.79 -32.61 12.40
N GLU A 176 -6.87 -31.66 12.21
CA GLU A 176 -5.46 -31.77 12.62
C GLU A 176 -5.16 -30.88 13.84
N MET A 177 -4.90 -31.50 14.99
CA MET A 177 -4.48 -30.80 16.20
C MET A 177 -2.95 -30.66 16.26
N SER A 178 -2.45 -29.42 16.27
CA SER A 178 -1.07 -29.10 16.63
C SER A 178 -0.98 -28.39 17.99
N PRO A 179 0.08 -28.57 18.78
CA PRO A 179 0.23 -27.90 20.08
C PRO A 179 0.31 -26.37 19.91
N GLY A 180 -0.79 -25.67 20.21
CA GLY A 180 -0.90 -24.21 20.09
C GLY A 180 -2.26 -23.72 19.59
N SER A 181 -2.98 -24.55 18.82
CA SER A 181 -4.28 -24.21 18.21
C SER A 181 -5.36 -23.88 19.25
N ILE A 182 -5.29 -24.50 20.43
CA ILE A 182 -6.25 -24.31 21.54
C ILE A 182 -6.21 -22.88 22.10
N SER A 183 -5.06 -22.19 22.04
CA SER A 183 -4.92 -20.84 22.56
C SER A 183 -5.75 -19.81 21.78
N GLN A 184 -5.98 -20.07 20.48
CA GLN A 184 -6.82 -19.24 19.62
C GLN A 184 -8.32 -19.49 19.85
N LEU A 185 -8.72 -20.72 20.23
CA LEU A 185 -10.11 -21.04 20.56
C LEU A 185 -10.56 -20.38 21.88
N ILE A 186 -9.68 -20.26 22.87
CA ILE A 186 -9.98 -19.60 24.16
C ILE A 186 -10.28 -18.11 24.00
N GLN A 187 -9.75 -17.46 22.96
CA GLN A 187 -10.01 -16.04 22.68
C GLN A 187 -11.34 -15.79 21.92
N SER A 188 -12.04 -16.85 21.52
CA SER A 188 -13.29 -16.77 20.76
C SER A 188 -14.51 -16.80 21.69
N ASN A 189 -15.29 -15.72 21.72
CA ASN A 189 -16.56 -15.63 22.45
C ASN A 189 -17.77 -16.19 21.66
N LYS A 190 -17.55 -17.01 20.63
CA LYS A 190 -18.63 -17.62 19.84
C LYS A 190 -19.21 -18.84 20.58
N VAL A 191 -20.54 -18.92 20.66
CA VAL A 191 -21.25 -20.04 21.27
C VAL A 191 -20.97 -21.32 20.46
N ALA A 192 -20.36 -22.32 21.09
CA ALA A 192 -20.00 -23.58 20.42
C ALA A 192 -21.21 -24.49 20.19
N PHE A 193 -22.10 -24.60 21.18
CA PHE A 193 -23.39 -25.29 21.02
C PHE A 193 -24.38 -24.81 22.07
N ARG A 194 -25.67 -25.02 21.80
CA ARG A 194 -26.77 -24.86 22.78
C ARG A 194 -27.47 -26.20 22.92
N VAL A 195 -27.80 -26.56 24.16
CA VAL A 195 -28.62 -27.74 24.48
C VAL A 195 -29.90 -27.25 25.09
N ASP A 196 -31.01 -27.76 24.59
CA ASP A 196 -32.30 -27.73 25.25
C ASP A 196 -32.66 -29.18 25.61
N PHE A 197 -33.17 -29.40 26.82
CA PHE A 197 -33.51 -30.73 27.35
C PHE A 197 -35.00 -31.02 27.25
#